data_AF-A0AAD6PGK4-F1
#
_entry.id   AF-A0AAD6PGK4-F1
#
_cell.length_a   1.000
_cell.length_b   1.000
_cell.length_c   1.000
_cell.angle_alpha   90.00
_cell.angle_beta   90.00
_cell.angle_gamma   90.00
#
_symmetry.space_group_name_H-M   'P 1'
#
loop_
_entity.id
_entity.type
_entity.pdbx_description
1 polymer ?
#
loop_
_entity_poly.entity_id
_entity_poly.type
_entity_poly.pdbx_seq_one_letter_code
_entity_poly.pdbx_strand_id
1 'polypeptide(L)'
;MTTKDAYQYFVLRAQEIAISKGWTPVNWEETFNTFASKLNPRTIVHNWLGGGVCAKAVAKGFRCIFSNQGFWYLDHLDVPWDDVYKAEPLEGINDTSMQDLVIGGEVCMWAETADTSVVQQTIWPRAAAAAERMWSKREAISSGNITLTALPRLHYFRCLLNRRGVPAAPVTNDYARQPPTGPASCYEQ
;
A
#
# COMPACT_ATOMS: atom_id res chain seq x y z
N MET A 1 -4.47 29.12 21.34
CA MET A 1 -4.58 28.12 20.26
C MET A 1 -3.37 27.22 20.34
N THR A 2 -3.55 25.93 20.59
CA THR A 2 -2.46 24.94 20.59
C THR A 2 -2.06 24.56 19.16
N THR A 3 -0.95 23.84 18.98
CA THR A 3 -0.56 23.28 17.67
C THR A 3 -1.61 22.30 17.14
N LYS A 4 -2.24 21.51 18.01
CA LYS A 4 -3.35 20.61 17.66
C LYS A 4 -4.58 21.39 17.17
N ASP A 5 -4.92 22.49 17.84
CA ASP A 5 -6.03 23.34 17.41
C ASP A 5 -5.77 23.99 16.05
N ALA A 6 -4.54 24.47 15.83
CA ALA A 6 -4.13 25.06 14.55
C ALA A 6 -4.18 24.05 13.40
N TYR A 7 -3.66 22.82 13.61
CA TYR A 7 -3.71 21.74 12.64
C TYR A 7 -5.17 21.37 12.29
N GLN A 8 -6.01 21.17 13.31
CA GLN A 8 -7.43 20.86 13.10
C GLN A 8 -8.14 21.97 12.33
N TYR A 9 -7.93 23.24 12.70
CA TYR A 9 -8.53 24.39 12.01
C TYR A 9 -8.14 24.42 10.53
N PHE A 10 -6.85 24.25 10.24
CA PHE A 10 -6.33 24.25 8.87
C PHE A 10 -6.94 23.13 8.03
N VAL A 11 -6.93 21.88 8.54
CA VAL A 11 -7.45 20.72 7.81
C VAL A 11 -8.93 20.87 7.53
N LEU A 12 -9.73 21.20 8.55
CA LEU A 12 -11.18 21.34 8.39
C LEU A 12 -11.53 22.47 7.40
N ARG A 13 -10.83 23.60 7.46
CA ARG A 13 -11.02 24.70 6.50
C ARG A 13 -10.71 24.28 5.06
N ALA A 14 -9.64 23.53 4.85
CA ALA A 14 -9.27 23.01 3.53
C ALA A 14 -10.30 21.97 3.01
N GLN A 15 -10.77 21.08 3.89
CA GLN A 15 -11.81 20.10 3.55
C GLN A 15 -13.11 20.78 3.13
N GLU A 16 -13.57 21.80 3.85
CA GLU A 16 -14.77 22.56 3.50
C GLU A 16 -14.67 23.15 2.09
N ILE A 17 -13.51 23.70 1.72
CA ILE A 17 -13.27 24.26 0.38
C ILE A 17 -13.36 23.16 -0.68
N ALA A 18 -12.70 22.02 -0.47
CA ALA A 18 -12.74 20.89 -1.40
C ALA A 18 -14.17 20.34 -1.56
N ILE A 19 -14.89 20.16 -0.46
CA ILE A 19 -16.26 19.64 -0.44
C ILE A 19 -17.23 20.61 -1.11
N SER A 20 -17.04 21.92 -0.93
CA SER A 20 -17.85 22.94 -1.62
C SER A 20 -17.75 22.87 -3.15
N LYS A 21 -16.66 22.28 -3.67
CA LYS A 21 -16.43 22.01 -5.10
C LYS A 21 -16.91 20.63 -5.55
N GLY A 22 -17.55 19.85 -4.66
CA GLY A 22 -17.96 18.48 -4.96
C GLY A 22 -16.81 17.45 -4.91
N TRP A 23 -15.63 17.83 -4.42
CA TRP A 23 -14.51 16.90 -4.30
C TRP A 23 -14.61 16.03 -3.04
N THR A 24 -13.96 14.87 -3.09
CA THR A 24 -13.82 13.96 -1.96
C THR A 24 -12.42 14.10 -1.38
N PRO A 25 -12.25 14.59 -0.15
CA PRO A 25 -10.94 14.65 0.48
C PRO A 25 -10.42 13.24 0.79
N VAL A 26 -9.13 13.02 0.52
CA VAL A 26 -8.35 11.89 1.04
C VAL A 26 -7.33 12.48 2.02
N ASN A 27 -7.30 11.99 3.25
CA ASN A 27 -6.35 12.45 4.24
C ASN A 27 -5.60 11.29 4.86
N TRP A 28 -4.32 11.52 5.16
CA TRP A 28 -3.56 10.64 6.03
C TRP A 28 -4.24 10.51 7.41
N GLU A 29 -4.03 9.36 8.03
CA GLU A 29 -4.73 8.89 9.22
C GLU A 29 -4.61 9.79 10.45
N GLU A 30 -3.65 10.71 10.53
CA GLU A 30 -3.46 11.64 11.66
C GLU A 30 -4.73 12.45 11.93
N THR A 31 -5.45 12.83 10.87
CA THR A 31 -6.71 13.56 10.96
C THR A 31 -7.77 12.73 11.69
N PHE A 32 -7.90 11.44 11.34
CA PHE A 32 -8.79 10.48 11.98
C PHE A 32 -8.36 10.19 13.42
N ASN A 33 -7.07 9.93 13.63
CA ASN A 33 -6.51 9.63 14.95
C ASN A 33 -6.62 10.79 15.93
N THR A 34 -6.62 12.05 15.45
CA THR A 34 -6.63 13.24 16.30
C THR A 34 -8.02 13.82 16.53
N PHE A 35 -8.87 13.88 15.49
CA PHE A 35 -10.17 14.57 15.57
C PHE A 35 -11.27 13.93 14.69
N ALA A 36 -11.34 12.59 14.65
CA ALA A 36 -12.38 11.84 13.91
C ALA A 36 -13.82 12.37 14.07
N SER A 37 -14.22 12.83 15.26
CA SER A 37 -15.59 13.33 15.51
C SER A 37 -15.93 14.63 14.78
N LYS A 38 -14.92 15.37 14.31
CA LYS A 38 -15.08 16.63 13.57
C LYS A 38 -14.81 16.48 12.07
N LEU A 39 -14.27 15.33 11.64
CA LEU A 39 -14.01 15.07 10.23
C LEU A 39 -15.32 14.90 9.48
N ASN A 40 -15.38 15.47 8.27
CA ASN A 40 -16.53 15.27 7.41
C ASN A 40 -16.64 13.78 7.03
N PRO A 41 -17.82 13.13 7.15
CA PRO A 41 -18.00 11.71 6.81
C PRO A 41 -17.67 11.34 5.36
N ARG A 42 -17.60 12.30 4.43
CA ARG A 42 -17.17 12.07 3.05
C ARG A 42 -15.68 11.75 2.93
N THR A 43 -14.88 12.15 3.92
CA THR A 43 -13.41 11.97 3.92
C THR A 43 -13.04 10.50 3.79
N ILE A 44 -12.05 10.20 2.96
CA ILE A 44 -11.41 8.89 2.90
C ILE A 44 -10.16 8.93 3.78
N VAL A 45 -10.04 7.95 4.68
CA VAL A 45 -8.86 7.80 5.56
C VAL A 45 -7.81 6.96 4.83
N HIS A 46 -6.60 7.48 4.70
CA HIS A 46 -5.46 6.76 4.14
C HIS A 46 -4.55 6.28 5.28
N ASN A 47 -4.55 4.97 5.54
CA ASN A 47 -3.80 4.34 6.63
C ASN A 47 -2.37 4.05 6.23
N TRP A 48 -1.40 4.49 7.04
CA TRP A 48 0.01 4.27 6.76
C TRP A 48 0.88 3.92 7.97
N LEU A 49 0.63 4.47 9.17
CA LEU A 49 1.58 4.32 10.29
C LEU A 49 1.65 2.88 10.83
N GLY A 50 0.51 2.21 10.95
CA GLY A 50 0.44 0.86 11.50
C GLY A 50 -0.92 0.19 11.28
N GLY A 51 -1.06 -1.03 11.78
CA GLY A 51 -2.25 -1.84 11.58
C GLY A 51 -3.52 -1.32 12.29
N GLY A 52 -4.67 -1.72 11.77
CA GLY A 52 -5.96 -1.56 12.44
C GLY A 52 -6.64 -0.19 12.32
N VAL A 53 -6.03 0.80 11.66
CA VAL A 53 -6.71 2.09 11.41
C VAL A 53 -7.86 1.92 10.44
N CYS A 54 -7.70 1.13 9.37
CA CYS A 54 -8.83 0.85 8.48
C CYS A 54 -10.00 0.21 9.24
N ALA A 55 -9.76 -0.80 10.08
CA ALA A 55 -10.81 -1.41 10.90
C ALA A 55 -11.52 -0.39 11.80
N LYS A 56 -10.77 0.53 12.43
CA LYS A 56 -11.35 1.61 13.26
C LYS A 56 -12.12 2.64 12.41
N ALA A 57 -11.63 2.97 11.22
CA ALA A 57 -12.24 3.94 10.32
C ALA A 57 -13.57 3.44 9.76
N VAL A 58 -13.59 2.20 9.25
CA VAL A 58 -14.82 1.59 8.70
C VAL A 58 -15.87 1.36 9.79
N ALA A 59 -15.47 1.01 11.02
CA ALA A 59 -16.38 0.91 12.16
C ALA A 59 -17.05 2.26 12.53
N LYS A 60 -16.48 3.39 12.09
CA LYS A 60 -17.06 4.74 12.22
C LYS A 60 -17.72 5.23 10.92
N GLY A 61 -17.85 4.37 9.91
CA GLY A 61 -18.50 4.69 8.64
C GLY A 61 -17.63 5.45 7.63
N PHE A 62 -16.32 5.59 7.89
CA PHE A 62 -15.40 6.18 6.92
C PHE A 62 -14.93 5.14 5.91
N ARG A 63 -14.69 5.58 4.68
CA ARG A 63 -13.95 4.77 3.70
C ARG A 63 -12.46 4.79 4.01
N CYS A 64 -11.76 3.69 3.72
CA CYS A 64 -10.33 3.56 3.97
C CYS A 64 -9.54 3.11 2.73
N ILE A 65 -8.33 3.66 2.57
CA ILE A 65 -7.28 3.16 1.69
C ILE A 65 -6.19 2.57 2.59
N PHE A 66 -5.80 1.33 2.33
CA PHE A 66 -4.72 0.66 3.06
C PHE A 66 -3.36 0.95 2.41
N SER A 67 -2.38 1.39 3.20
CA SER A 67 -0.99 1.62 2.77
C SER A 67 -0.03 1.46 3.96
N ASN A 68 -0.23 0.42 4.77
CA ASN A 68 0.57 0.19 5.99
C ASN A 68 2.07 0.14 5.66
N GLN A 69 2.85 1.05 6.22
CA GLN A 69 4.28 1.21 5.97
C GLN A 69 5.11 -0.04 6.32
N GLY A 70 4.63 -0.89 7.22
CA GLY A 70 5.30 -2.15 7.55
C GLY A 70 5.34 -3.13 6.38
N PHE A 71 4.51 -2.95 5.36
CA PHE A 71 4.39 -3.86 4.23
C PHE A 71 4.39 -3.18 2.86
N TRP A 72 3.72 -2.03 2.71
CA TRP A 72 3.42 -1.42 1.40
C TRP A 72 4.18 -0.12 1.13
N TYR A 73 5.16 0.23 1.96
CA TYR A 73 6.15 1.25 1.64
C TYR A 73 7.34 0.61 0.93
N LEU A 74 7.47 0.85 -0.36
CA LEU A 74 8.52 0.29 -1.22
C LEU A 74 9.87 0.97 -1.01
N ASP A 75 9.89 2.18 -0.43
CA ASP A 75 11.12 2.82 0.02
C ASP A 75 11.73 2.14 1.27
N HIS A 76 10.95 1.35 2.01
CA HIS A 76 11.49 0.40 2.98
C HIS A 76 12.09 -0.78 2.20
N LEU A 77 13.42 -0.74 2.05
CA LEU A 77 14.14 -1.66 1.18
C LEU A 77 14.23 -3.08 1.77
N ASP A 78 14.06 -3.22 3.08
CA ASP A 78 14.07 -4.46 3.86
C ASP A 78 12.73 -5.22 3.85
N VAL A 79 11.72 -4.73 3.11
CA VAL A 79 10.45 -5.42 2.94
C VAL A 79 10.47 -6.23 1.64
N PRO A 80 10.54 -7.58 1.70
CA PRO A 80 10.56 -8.45 0.53
C PRO A 80 9.18 -8.58 -0.11
N TRP A 81 9.14 -9.12 -1.33
CA TRP A 81 7.91 -9.24 -2.12
C TRP A 81 6.82 -10.06 -1.43
N ASP A 82 7.19 -11.06 -0.63
CA ASP A 82 6.24 -11.99 -0.03
C ASP A 82 5.54 -11.37 1.18
N ASP A 83 6.22 -10.49 1.92
CA ASP A 83 5.58 -9.68 2.95
C ASP A 83 4.59 -8.67 2.35
N VAL A 84 4.98 -8.03 1.23
CA VAL A 84 4.07 -7.18 0.44
C VAL A 84 2.83 -7.97 -0.01
N TYR A 85 3.02 -9.21 -0.49
CA TYR A 85 1.96 -10.08 -1.00
C TYR A 85 1.02 -10.59 0.10
N LYS A 86 1.57 -10.94 1.27
CA LYS A 86 0.84 -11.50 2.41
C LYS A 86 -0.01 -10.46 3.14
N ALA A 87 0.36 -9.17 3.09
CA ALA A 87 -0.39 -8.10 3.71
C ALA A 87 -1.87 -8.12 3.29
N GLU A 88 -2.77 -8.11 4.28
CA GLU A 88 -4.21 -8.28 4.10
C GLU A 88 -4.95 -6.98 4.48
N PRO A 89 -5.45 -6.20 3.49
CA PRO A 89 -6.16 -4.94 3.76
C PRO A 89 -7.41 -5.10 4.62
N LEU A 90 -8.03 -6.28 4.64
CA LEU A 90 -9.24 -6.59 5.41
C LEU A 90 -8.94 -7.24 6.77
N GLU A 91 -7.68 -7.21 7.23
CA GLU A 91 -7.30 -7.77 8.52
C GLU A 91 -8.10 -7.13 9.67
N GLY A 92 -8.74 -7.96 10.49
CA GLY A 92 -9.58 -7.52 11.60
C GLY A 92 -10.96 -6.97 11.21
N ILE A 93 -11.38 -7.09 9.95
CA ILE A 93 -12.69 -6.64 9.46
C ILE A 93 -13.50 -7.86 8.99
N ASN A 94 -14.38 -8.37 9.85
CA ASN A 94 -15.18 -9.57 9.55
C ASN A 94 -16.54 -9.26 8.90
N ASP A 95 -17.10 -8.07 9.16
CA ASP A 95 -18.39 -7.66 8.63
C ASP A 95 -18.25 -7.24 7.15
N THR A 96 -18.98 -7.90 6.25
CA THR A 96 -18.94 -7.63 4.80
C THR A 96 -19.28 -6.18 4.46
N SER A 97 -20.25 -5.57 5.16
CA SER A 97 -20.61 -4.17 4.90
C SER A 97 -19.50 -3.19 5.30
N MET A 98 -18.68 -3.55 6.28
CA MET A 98 -17.49 -2.80 6.66
C MET A 98 -16.32 -3.07 5.71
N GLN A 99 -16.22 -4.29 5.15
CA GLN A 99 -15.21 -4.60 4.13
C GLN A 99 -15.41 -3.74 2.87
N ASP A 100 -16.66 -3.47 2.48
CA ASP A 100 -16.99 -2.60 1.33
C ASP A 100 -16.50 -1.14 1.51
N LEU A 101 -16.24 -0.72 2.75
CA LEU A 101 -15.67 0.61 3.03
C LEU A 101 -14.15 0.65 2.88
N VAL A 102 -13.46 -0.49 2.82
CA VAL A 102 -12.06 -0.55 2.39
C VAL A 102 -12.03 -0.56 0.87
N ILE A 103 -11.76 0.60 0.28
CA ILE A 103 -11.94 0.82 -1.16
C ILE A 103 -10.73 0.40 -2.00
N GLY A 104 -9.70 -0.16 -1.37
CA GLY A 104 -8.48 -0.60 -2.02
C GLY A 104 -7.25 -0.20 -1.22
N GLY A 105 -6.18 0.09 -1.95
CA GLY A 105 -4.87 0.20 -1.38
C GLY A 105 -3.88 0.93 -2.26
N GLU A 106 -2.83 1.45 -1.64
CA GLU A 106 -1.71 2.09 -2.34
C GLU A 106 -0.40 1.52 -1.81
N VAL A 107 0.55 1.29 -2.72
CA VAL A 107 1.95 1.09 -2.35
C VAL A 107 2.66 2.43 -2.52
N CYS A 108 3.40 2.86 -1.50
CA CYS A 108 4.11 4.13 -1.53
C CYS A 108 5.56 3.92 -1.91
N MET A 109 6.13 4.85 -2.67
CA MET A 109 7.57 4.93 -2.90
C MET A 109 7.96 6.35 -2.57
N TRP A 110 8.38 6.58 -1.32
CA TRP A 110 8.92 7.86 -0.92
C TRP A 110 10.36 8.03 -1.47
N ALA A 111 10.71 9.28 -1.79
CA ALA A 111 11.82 9.57 -2.68
C ALA A 111 13.09 10.07 -1.96
N GLU A 112 13.19 9.96 -0.64
CA GLU A 112 14.33 10.43 0.17
C GLU A 112 15.65 9.84 -0.32
N THR A 113 15.62 8.60 -0.81
CA THR A 113 16.79 7.89 -1.33
C THR A 113 16.58 7.34 -2.75
N ALA A 114 15.56 7.83 -3.47
CA ALA A 114 15.22 7.35 -4.79
C ALA A 114 15.17 8.49 -5.81
N ASP A 115 15.80 8.27 -6.96
CA ASP A 115 15.66 9.10 -8.15
C ASP A 115 15.48 8.22 -9.39
N THR A 116 15.59 8.82 -10.57
CA THR A 116 15.47 8.11 -11.86
C THR A 116 16.45 6.94 -12.03
N SER A 117 17.55 6.89 -11.29
CA SER A 117 18.54 5.81 -11.39
C SER A 117 18.07 4.49 -10.74
N VAL A 118 17.21 4.58 -9.73
CA VAL A 118 16.80 3.42 -8.91
C VAL A 118 15.30 3.26 -8.70
N VAL A 119 14.48 4.23 -9.10
CA VAL A 119 13.04 4.24 -8.80
C VAL A 119 12.31 3.01 -9.34
N GLN A 120 12.59 2.60 -10.58
CA GLN A 120 11.91 1.47 -11.21
C GLN A 120 12.32 0.14 -10.56
N GLN A 121 13.60 -0.02 -10.22
CA GLN A 121 14.14 -1.19 -9.52
C GLN A 121 13.64 -1.26 -8.07
N THR A 122 13.29 -0.11 -7.47
CA THR A 122 12.70 -0.06 -6.12
C THR A 122 11.23 -0.48 -6.17
N ILE A 123 10.48 0.02 -7.16
CA ILE A 123 9.04 -0.26 -7.31
C ILE A 123 8.81 -1.70 -7.77
N TRP A 124 9.49 -2.14 -8.82
CA TRP A 124 9.24 -3.41 -9.49
C TRP A 124 10.29 -4.46 -9.11
N PRO A 125 9.89 -5.70 -8.81
CA PRO A 125 8.55 -6.27 -9.02
C PRO A 125 7.64 -6.22 -7.77
N ARG A 126 8.08 -5.65 -6.64
CA ARG A 126 7.32 -5.66 -5.37
C ARG A 126 5.92 -5.05 -5.49
N ALA A 127 5.75 -3.97 -6.24
CA ALA A 127 4.42 -3.40 -6.51
C ALA A 127 3.47 -4.38 -7.21
N ALA A 128 3.97 -5.32 -8.03
CA ALA A 128 3.15 -6.34 -8.68
C ALA A 128 2.56 -7.33 -7.67
N ALA A 129 3.26 -7.58 -6.55
CA ALA A 129 2.76 -8.43 -5.48
C ALA A 129 1.53 -7.80 -4.81
N ALA A 130 1.60 -6.51 -4.46
CA ALA A 130 0.45 -5.78 -3.94
C ALA A 130 -0.69 -5.68 -4.97
N ALA A 131 -0.36 -5.53 -6.26
CA ALA A 131 -1.36 -5.50 -7.32
C ALA A 131 -2.16 -6.82 -7.40
N GLU A 132 -1.50 -7.98 -7.34
CA GLU A 132 -2.19 -9.28 -7.33
C GLU A 132 -3.05 -9.44 -6.06
N ARG A 133 -2.60 -8.92 -4.91
CA ARG A 133 -3.39 -8.86 -3.66
C ARG A 133 -4.67 -8.05 -3.80
N MET A 134 -4.62 -6.89 -4.43
CA MET A 134 -5.79 -6.03 -4.60
C MET A 134 -6.73 -6.49 -5.72
N TRP A 135 -6.22 -7.30 -6.67
CA TRP A 135 -6.98 -7.75 -7.83
C TRP A 135 -7.64 -9.12 -7.64
N SER A 136 -6.91 -10.05 -7.03
CA SER A 136 -7.33 -11.46 -6.95
C SER A 136 -8.27 -11.69 -5.78
N LYS A 137 -9.06 -12.76 -5.87
CA LYS A 137 -9.90 -13.22 -4.76
C LYS A 137 -9.04 -13.54 -3.54
N ARG A 138 -9.51 -13.16 -2.36
CA ARG A 138 -8.83 -13.36 -1.09
C ARG A 138 -8.41 -14.81 -0.87
N GLU A 139 -9.29 -15.76 -1.20
CA GLU A 139 -9.08 -17.19 -0.98
C GLU A 139 -7.97 -17.77 -1.87
N ALA A 140 -7.74 -17.18 -3.05
CA ALA A 140 -6.70 -17.63 -3.97
C ALA A 140 -5.29 -17.37 -3.42
N ILE A 141 -5.17 -16.44 -2.47
CA ILE A 141 -3.89 -16.04 -1.88
C ILE A 141 -3.65 -16.77 -0.55
N SER A 142 -4.68 -16.90 0.28
CA SER A 142 -4.56 -17.43 1.65
C SER A 142 -4.44 -18.95 1.75
N SER A 143 -4.67 -19.71 0.67
CA SER A 143 -4.86 -21.17 0.72
C SER A 143 -3.65 -22.02 0.32
N GLY A 144 -2.54 -21.41 -0.11
CA GLY A 144 -1.43 -22.16 -0.72
C GLY A 144 -0.03 -21.70 -0.29
N ASN A 145 0.94 -22.59 -0.49
CA ASN A 145 2.36 -22.24 -0.37
C ASN A 145 2.74 -21.26 -1.49
N ILE A 146 2.92 -19.99 -1.14
CA ILE A 146 3.19 -18.91 -2.10
C ILE A 146 4.50 -19.09 -2.88
N THR A 147 5.45 -19.85 -2.35
CA THR A 147 6.71 -20.20 -3.04
C THR A 147 6.45 -21.13 -4.22
N LEU A 148 5.41 -21.96 -4.13
CA LEU A 148 5.00 -22.87 -5.21
C LEU A 148 3.98 -22.25 -6.15
N THR A 149 3.21 -21.26 -5.70
CA THR A 149 2.12 -20.67 -6.48
C THR A 149 2.50 -19.30 -7.05
N ALA A 150 2.77 -18.31 -6.20
CA ALA A 150 2.97 -16.92 -6.58
C ALA A 150 4.39 -16.63 -7.09
N LEU A 151 5.41 -17.16 -6.41
CA LEU A 151 6.82 -16.89 -6.75
C LEU A 151 7.18 -17.20 -8.22
N PRO A 152 6.80 -18.36 -8.81
CA PRO A 152 7.11 -18.64 -10.21
C PRO A 152 6.42 -17.66 -11.18
N ARG A 153 5.19 -17.24 -10.87
CA ARG A 153 4.47 -16.23 -11.66
C ARG A 153 5.13 -14.87 -11.57
N LEU A 154 5.59 -14.49 -10.38
CA LEU A 154 6.27 -13.21 -10.15
C LEU A 154 7.63 -13.16 -10.88
N HIS A 155 8.41 -14.25 -10.87
CA HIS A 155 9.61 -14.37 -11.69
C HIS A 155 9.31 -14.20 -13.18
N TYR A 156 8.27 -14.89 -13.68
CA TYR A 156 7.84 -14.74 -15.06
C TYR A 156 7.41 -13.29 -15.38
N PHE A 157 6.63 -12.66 -14.51
CA PHE A 157 6.17 -11.28 -14.70
C PHE A 157 7.33 -10.29 -14.67
N ARG A 158 8.32 -10.48 -13.79
CA ARG A 158 9.56 -9.70 -13.75
C ARG A 158 10.33 -9.78 -15.06
N CYS A 159 10.48 -10.98 -15.64
CA CYS A 159 11.06 -11.14 -16.98
C CYS A 159 10.26 -10.38 -18.05
N LEU A 160 8.93 -10.43 -17.98
CA LEU A 160 8.06 -9.72 -18.91
C LEU A 160 8.23 -8.20 -18.81
N LEU A 161 8.33 -7.65 -17.60
CA LEU A 161 8.62 -6.23 -17.35
C LEU A 161 9.94 -5.83 -18.00
N ASN A 162 11.01 -6.59 -17.77
CA ASN A 162 12.32 -6.31 -18.35
C ASN A 162 12.29 -6.35 -19.89
N ARG A 163 11.61 -7.35 -20.49
CA ARG A 163 11.42 -7.43 -21.95
C ARG A 163 10.64 -6.25 -22.52
N ARG A 164 9.82 -5.59 -21.71
CA ARG A 164 9.03 -4.40 -22.05
C ARG A 164 9.74 -3.09 -21.71
N GLY A 165 11.01 -3.14 -21.29
CA GLY A 165 11.80 -1.96 -20.98
C GLY A 165 11.59 -1.37 -19.59
N VAL A 166 10.89 -2.07 -18.69
CA VAL A 166 10.77 -1.69 -17.27
C VAL A 166 11.88 -2.41 -16.49
N PRO A 167 12.89 -1.71 -15.96
CA PRO A 167 14.02 -2.35 -15.29
C PRO A 167 13.62 -2.80 -13.88
N ALA A 168 13.05 -3.99 -13.78
CA ALA A 168 12.62 -4.59 -12.53
C ALA A 168 13.79 -5.30 -11.82
N ALA A 169 13.86 -5.10 -10.50
CA ALA A 169 14.85 -5.76 -9.65
C ALA A 169 14.69 -7.29 -9.62
N PRO A 170 15.69 -8.01 -9.11
CA PRO A 170 15.50 -9.40 -8.72
C PRO A 170 14.34 -9.55 -7.71
N VAL A 171 13.58 -10.64 -7.84
CA VAL A 171 12.42 -10.97 -7.00
C VAL A 171 12.88 -11.42 -5.60
N THR A 172 13.91 -12.26 -5.54
CA THR A 172 14.37 -12.96 -4.31
C THR A 172 15.33 -12.13 -3.46
N ASN A 173 15.43 -10.83 -3.72
CA ASN A 173 16.22 -9.94 -2.88
C ASN A 173 15.55 -9.73 -1.52
N ASP A 174 16.24 -10.09 -0.44
CA ASP A 174 15.83 -9.75 0.93
C ASP A 174 15.92 -8.24 1.19
N TYR A 175 16.84 -7.55 0.51
CA TYR A 175 16.97 -6.11 0.54
C TYR A 175 16.93 -5.54 -0.89
N ALA A 176 16.04 -4.60 -1.15
CA ALA A 176 15.86 -3.99 -2.47
C ALA A 176 17.12 -3.22 -2.92
N ARG A 177 17.20 -2.96 -4.23
CA ARG A 177 18.36 -2.31 -4.90
C ARG A 177 19.68 -3.11 -4.83
N GLN A 178 19.63 -4.40 -4.48
CA GLN A 178 20.76 -5.31 -4.55
C GLN A 178 20.84 -6.04 -5.91
N PRO A 179 22.04 -6.43 -6.36
CA PRO A 179 22.20 -7.34 -7.49
C PRO A 179 21.68 -8.76 -7.15
N PRO A 180 21.44 -9.63 -8.16
CA PRO A 180 21.17 -11.05 -7.91
C PRO A 180 22.30 -11.71 -7.11
N THR A 181 21.96 -12.74 -6.33
CA THR A 181 22.91 -13.49 -5.49
C THR A 181 23.83 -14.41 -6.28
N GLY A 182 23.45 -14.77 -7.52
CA GLY A 182 24.23 -15.68 -8.36
C GLY A 182 24.02 -15.48 -9.87
N PRO A 183 24.82 -16.17 -10.69
CA PRO A 183 24.65 -16.18 -12.14
C PRO A 183 23.43 -17.02 -12.49
N ALA A 184 22.32 -16.37 -12.81
CA ALA A 184 21.10 -17.05 -13.21
C ALA A 184 20.27 -16.20 -14.19
N SER A 185 19.19 -16.77 -14.71
CA SER A 185 18.35 -16.09 -15.70
C SER A 185 17.40 -15.10 -15.02
N CYS A 186 16.57 -14.39 -15.78
CA CYS A 186 15.53 -13.59 -15.14
C CYS A 186 14.44 -14.44 -14.47
N TYR A 187 14.29 -15.72 -14.89
CA TYR A 187 13.24 -16.66 -14.47
C TYR A 187 13.58 -17.45 -13.23
N GLU A 188 14.86 -17.54 -12.90
CA GLU A 188 15.42 -18.32 -11.80
C GLU A 188 16.58 -17.49 -11.28
N GLN A 189 16.56 -17.09 -10.01
CA GLN A 189 17.48 -16.13 -9.39
C GLN A 189 18.09 -16.73 -8.14
#